data_AF-A0A519PI35-F1
#
_entry.id   AF-A0A519PI35-F1
#
_cell.length_a   1.000
_cell.length_b   1.000
_cell.length_c   1.000
_cell.angle_alpha   90.00
_cell.angle_beta   90.00
_cell.angle_gamma   90.00
#
_symmetry.space_group_name_H-M   'P 1'
#
loop_
_entity.id
_entity.type
_entity.pdbx_description
1 polymer ?
#
loop_
_entity_poly.entity_id
_entity_poly.type
_entity_poly.pdbx_seq_one_letter_code
_entity_poly.pdbx_strand_id
1 'polypeptide(L)'
;MTVLLSRRTLLGVSLAAFAAPACAGPPPDSLTPAAFGADATGDATQALNALFTAAARAGRPADLSTQATYSVSRLVLPDGLQTTGDGAVFRGDDATGRNQTLVAVGERVRMEALKITISGAGRAGFRIATIGKGCQFERIEVEADQQTDTIGVISAGQDVRIGAFRSRFIDRPLHIKVDAAKPERNFRLGRFEAEGYVRAL
;
A
#
# COMPACT_ATOMS: atom_id res chain seq x y z
N MET A 1 -57.72 40.04 -12.23
CA MET A 1 -56.76 39.83 -11.11
C MET A 1 -56.86 38.38 -10.69
N THR A 2 -55.85 37.52 -10.64
CA THR A 2 -54.45 37.54 -11.08
C THR A 2 -54.07 36.05 -11.15
N VAL A 3 -53.36 35.66 -12.20
CA VAL A 3 -52.86 34.30 -12.45
C VAL A 3 -51.82 33.92 -11.38
N LEU A 4 -51.86 32.67 -10.90
CA LEU A 4 -50.69 32.01 -10.31
C LEU A 4 -50.67 30.52 -10.73
N LEU A 5 -50.26 30.30 -11.97
CA LEU A 5 -49.46 29.12 -12.32
C LEU A 5 -48.12 29.25 -11.56
N SER A 6 -47.71 28.25 -10.79
CA SER A 6 -46.29 28.06 -10.51
C SER A 6 -45.86 26.64 -10.85
N ARG A 7 -44.92 26.61 -11.78
CA ARG A 7 -44.38 25.49 -12.53
C ARG A 7 -43.67 24.51 -11.58
N ARG A 8 -44.05 23.23 -11.63
CA ARG A 8 -43.18 22.14 -11.20
C ARG A 8 -42.00 22.07 -12.17
N THR A 9 -40.90 22.72 -11.79
CA THR A 9 -39.62 22.63 -12.49
C THR A 9 -39.01 21.26 -12.17
N LEU A 10 -39.29 20.27 -13.01
CA LEU A 10 -38.50 19.04 -13.09
C LEU A 10 -37.13 19.41 -13.67
N LEU A 11 -36.18 19.70 -12.79
CA LEU A 11 -34.76 19.75 -13.14
C LEU A 11 -34.32 18.32 -13.47
N GLY A 12 -34.40 17.98 -14.75
CA GLY A 12 -33.69 16.86 -15.33
C GLY A 12 -32.19 17.10 -15.16
N VAL A 13 -31.60 16.47 -14.15
CA VAL A 13 -30.15 16.35 -14.04
C VAL A 13 -29.71 15.46 -15.19
N SER A 14 -29.18 16.07 -16.24
CA SER A 14 -28.47 15.36 -17.29
C SER A 14 -27.27 14.66 -16.66
N LEU A 15 -27.37 13.33 -16.54
CA LEU A 15 -26.23 12.47 -16.26
C LEU A 15 -25.28 12.60 -17.45
N ALA A 16 -24.31 13.50 -17.35
CA ALA A 16 -23.16 13.47 -18.23
C ALA A 16 -22.40 12.18 -17.90
N ALA A 17 -22.68 11.13 -18.67
CA ALA A 17 -21.85 9.95 -18.71
C ALA A 17 -20.47 10.41 -19.18
N PHE A 18 -19.54 10.60 -18.24
CA PHE A 18 -18.13 10.61 -18.55
C PHE A 18 -17.81 9.21 -19.08
N ALA A 19 -17.87 9.07 -20.40
CA ALA A 19 -17.25 7.98 -21.11
C ALA A 19 -15.74 8.08 -20.80
N ALA A 20 -15.27 7.27 -19.85
CA ALA A 20 -13.85 7.04 -19.69
C ALA A 20 -13.32 6.55 -21.04
N PRO A 21 -12.16 7.03 -21.51
CA PRO A 21 -11.56 6.49 -22.71
C PRO A 21 -11.29 4.99 -22.46
N ALA A 22 -12.04 4.14 -23.16
CA ALA A 22 -11.80 2.71 -23.26
C ALA A 22 -10.59 2.48 -24.15
N CYS A 23 -9.41 2.92 -23.69
CA CYS A 23 -8.12 2.55 -24.23
C CYS A 23 -7.23 2.04 -23.10
N ALA A 24 -7.79 1.22 -22.20
CA ALA A 24 -6.99 0.20 -21.56
C ALA A 24 -7.12 -1.02 -22.48
N GLY A 25 -6.07 -1.32 -23.25
CA GLY A 25 -5.97 -2.62 -23.90
C GLY A 25 -6.19 -3.73 -22.86
N PRO A 26 -6.52 -4.96 -23.29
CA PRO A 26 -6.64 -6.07 -22.36
C PRO A 26 -5.38 -6.11 -21.48
N PRO A 27 -5.52 -6.27 -20.14
CA PRO A 27 -4.36 -6.35 -19.27
C PRO A 27 -3.43 -7.43 -19.83
N PRO A 28 -2.09 -7.20 -19.81
CA PRO A 28 -1.15 -8.18 -20.32
C PRO A 28 -1.39 -9.54 -19.68
N ASP A 29 -1.21 -10.62 -20.45
CA ASP A 29 -1.46 -11.99 -19.98
C ASP A 29 -0.63 -12.32 -18.73
N SER A 30 0.54 -11.69 -18.60
CA SER A 30 1.40 -11.70 -17.43
C SER A 30 1.18 -10.47 -16.54
N LEU A 31 0.89 -10.71 -15.26
CA LEU A 31 0.77 -9.67 -14.23
C LEU A 31 2.10 -9.51 -13.50
N THR A 32 3.13 -9.08 -14.22
CA THR A 32 4.49 -8.87 -13.70
C THR A 32 4.85 -7.38 -13.75
N PRO A 33 5.78 -6.88 -12.91
CA PRO A 33 6.24 -5.50 -12.99
C PRO A 33 6.74 -5.10 -14.38
N ALA A 34 7.53 -5.97 -15.03
CA ALA A 34 8.09 -5.69 -16.36
C ALA A 34 7.01 -5.53 -17.45
N ALA A 35 5.93 -6.31 -17.38
CA ALA A 35 4.81 -6.20 -18.33
C ALA A 35 4.06 -4.86 -18.24
N PHE A 36 4.18 -4.15 -17.10
CA PHE A 36 3.62 -2.82 -16.89
C PHE A 36 4.66 -1.70 -17.06
N GLY A 37 5.88 -2.03 -17.52
CA GLY A 37 6.96 -1.07 -17.74
C GLY A 37 7.68 -0.63 -16.47
N ALA A 38 7.58 -1.38 -15.36
CA ALA A 38 8.38 -1.10 -14.17
C ALA A 38 9.83 -1.51 -14.43
N ASP A 39 10.72 -0.53 -14.51
CA ASP A 39 12.16 -0.74 -14.54
C ASP A 39 12.79 -0.41 -13.17
N ALA A 40 14.01 -0.91 -12.95
CA ALA A 40 14.76 -0.69 -11.71
C ALA A 40 15.63 0.59 -11.74
N THR A 41 15.58 1.35 -12.84
CA THR A 41 16.46 2.50 -13.09
C THR A 41 15.79 3.84 -12.86
N GLY A 42 14.47 3.90 -12.94
CA GLY A 42 13.64 5.09 -12.72
C GLY A 42 12.57 4.89 -11.63
N ASP A 43 11.68 5.88 -11.49
CA ASP A 43 10.53 5.77 -10.60
C ASP A 43 9.48 4.81 -11.18
N ALA A 44 9.37 3.63 -10.58
CA ALA A 44 8.45 2.57 -10.99
C ALA A 44 7.03 2.75 -10.44
N THR A 45 6.74 3.84 -9.72
CA THR A 45 5.47 4.04 -9.00
C THR A 45 4.24 3.87 -9.89
N GLN A 46 4.22 4.51 -11.06
CA GLN A 46 3.07 4.47 -11.94
C GLN A 46 2.82 3.05 -12.49
N ALA A 47 3.89 2.38 -12.91
CA ALA A 47 3.84 1.02 -13.44
C ALA A 47 3.36 0.01 -12.38
N LEU A 48 3.92 0.09 -11.17
CA LEU A 48 3.54 -0.80 -10.07
C LEU A 48 2.10 -0.57 -9.59
N ASN A 49 1.66 0.68 -9.46
CA ASN A 49 0.28 1.00 -9.11
C ASN A 49 -0.70 0.51 -10.19
N ALA A 50 -0.33 0.60 -11.47
CA ALA A 50 -1.11 0.05 -12.58
C ALA A 50 -1.19 -1.48 -12.52
N LEU A 51 -0.07 -2.15 -12.26
CA LEU A 51 0.00 -3.61 -12.06
C LEU A 51 -0.94 -4.05 -10.94
N PHE A 52 -0.80 -3.47 -9.75
CA PHE A 52 -1.60 -3.89 -8.60
C PHE A 52 -3.09 -3.62 -8.80
N THR A 53 -3.44 -2.50 -9.45
CA THR A 53 -4.82 -2.21 -9.83
C THR A 53 -5.37 -3.24 -10.82
N ALA A 54 -4.58 -3.62 -11.82
CA ALA A 54 -4.98 -4.63 -12.80
C ALA A 54 -5.14 -6.02 -12.16
N ALA A 55 -4.19 -6.43 -11.31
CA ALA A 55 -4.22 -7.70 -10.60
C ALA A 55 -5.44 -7.82 -9.67
N ALA A 56 -5.70 -6.80 -8.86
CA ALA A 56 -6.87 -6.77 -7.99
C ALA A 56 -8.20 -6.79 -8.78
N ARG A 57 -8.28 -6.04 -9.88
CA ARG A 57 -9.48 -6.05 -10.76
C ARG A 57 -9.68 -7.39 -11.45
N ALA A 58 -8.61 -8.05 -11.86
CA ALA A 58 -8.65 -9.36 -12.51
C ALA A 58 -8.89 -10.51 -11.52
N GLY A 59 -8.78 -10.27 -10.20
CA GLY A 59 -8.85 -11.32 -9.19
C GLY A 59 -7.70 -12.34 -9.32
N ARG A 60 -6.58 -11.94 -9.92
CA ARG A 60 -5.40 -12.78 -10.17
C ARG A 60 -4.21 -12.22 -9.39
N PRO A 61 -3.28 -13.07 -8.91
CA PRO A 61 -2.12 -12.59 -8.22
C PRO A 61 -1.19 -11.80 -9.15
N ALA A 62 -0.59 -10.72 -8.63
CA ALA A 62 0.56 -10.07 -9.24
C ALA A 62 1.82 -10.88 -8.92
N ASP A 63 2.60 -11.23 -9.93
CA ASP A 63 3.83 -11.99 -9.80
C ASP A 63 5.01 -11.06 -9.51
N LEU A 64 5.54 -11.18 -8.29
CA LEU A 64 6.70 -10.45 -7.77
C LEU A 64 7.90 -11.37 -7.55
N SER A 65 7.97 -12.52 -8.24
CA SER A 65 9.05 -13.51 -8.10
C SER A 65 10.42 -13.00 -8.57
N THR A 66 10.45 -12.07 -9.53
CA THR A 66 11.68 -11.47 -10.04
C THR A 66 12.40 -10.68 -8.96
N GLN A 67 13.66 -11.01 -8.69
CA GLN A 67 14.52 -10.29 -7.74
C GLN A 67 14.89 -8.92 -8.32
N ALA A 68 14.26 -7.86 -7.83
CA ALA A 68 14.48 -6.50 -8.31
C ALA A 68 14.16 -5.47 -7.22
N THR A 69 14.92 -4.37 -7.21
CA THR A 69 14.64 -3.19 -6.38
C THR A 69 14.01 -2.12 -7.25
N TYR A 70 12.83 -1.66 -6.87
CA TYR A 70 12.07 -0.63 -7.57
C TYR A 70 12.04 0.65 -6.77
N SER A 71 12.54 1.74 -7.35
CA SER A 71 12.40 3.07 -6.75
C SER A 71 10.94 3.50 -6.84
N VAL A 72 10.36 3.95 -5.72
CA VAL A 72 8.97 4.38 -5.63
C VAL A 72 8.82 5.65 -4.80
N SER A 73 7.93 6.54 -5.22
CA SER A 73 7.54 7.75 -4.48
C SER A 73 6.28 7.51 -3.63
N ARG A 74 5.31 6.74 -4.14
CA ARG A 74 4.13 6.31 -3.38
C ARG A 74 3.44 5.09 -4.00
N LEU A 75 3.48 3.98 -3.28
CA LEU A 75 2.86 2.72 -3.67
C LEU A 75 1.48 2.55 -3.04
N VAL A 76 0.49 2.13 -3.83
CA VAL A 76 -0.86 1.83 -3.37
C VAL A 76 -1.20 0.40 -3.73
N LEU A 77 -1.44 -0.42 -2.70
CA LEU A 77 -1.89 -1.80 -2.85
C LEU A 77 -3.41 -1.80 -2.62
N PRO A 78 -4.22 -1.95 -3.68
CA PRO A 78 -5.67 -1.83 -3.60
C PRO A 78 -6.30 -3.00 -2.84
N ASP A 79 -7.55 -2.80 -2.43
CA ASP A 79 -8.31 -3.81 -1.69
C ASP A 79 -8.40 -5.14 -2.46
N GLY A 80 -8.22 -6.24 -1.73
CA GLY A 80 -8.29 -7.59 -2.28
C GLY A 80 -7.12 -8.00 -3.18
N LEU A 81 -6.07 -7.17 -3.30
CA LEU A 81 -4.85 -7.53 -4.03
C LEU A 81 -4.26 -8.84 -3.50
N GLN A 82 -3.82 -9.69 -4.42
CA GLN A 82 -3.03 -10.88 -4.11
C GLN A 82 -1.69 -10.76 -4.84
N THR A 83 -0.61 -11.22 -4.21
CA THR A 83 0.71 -11.33 -4.86
C THR A 83 1.33 -12.68 -4.61
N THR A 84 2.19 -13.12 -5.53
CA THR A 84 3.04 -14.31 -5.39
C THR A 84 4.51 -13.93 -5.54
N GLY A 85 5.40 -14.73 -4.97
CA GLY A 85 6.83 -14.49 -4.99
C GLY A 85 7.28 -13.44 -3.96
N ASP A 86 8.60 -13.41 -3.74
CA ASP A 86 9.23 -12.57 -2.75
C ASP A 86 10.37 -11.68 -3.31
N GLY A 87 10.54 -11.59 -4.62
CA GLY A 87 11.70 -10.94 -5.22
C GLY A 87 11.68 -9.41 -5.25
N ALA A 88 10.50 -8.79 -5.18
CA ALA A 88 10.39 -7.33 -5.26
C ALA A 88 10.77 -6.64 -3.95
N VAL A 89 11.64 -5.63 -4.04
CA VAL A 89 11.95 -4.68 -2.96
C VAL A 89 11.53 -3.28 -3.40
N PHE A 90 10.74 -2.59 -2.59
CA PHE A 90 10.30 -1.23 -2.87
C PHE A 90 11.19 -0.23 -2.13
N ARG A 91 11.98 0.54 -2.88
CA ARG A 91 12.88 1.55 -2.32
C ARG A 91 12.22 2.93 -2.38
N GLY A 92 11.95 3.51 -1.22
CA GLY A 92 11.35 4.84 -1.12
C GLY A 92 12.36 5.96 -0.94
N ASP A 93 12.03 7.12 -1.50
CA ASP A 93 12.65 8.39 -1.10
C ASP A 93 11.89 8.96 0.11
N ASP A 94 12.47 8.81 1.30
CA ASP A 94 11.92 9.31 2.56
C ASP A 94 12.20 10.80 2.82
N ALA A 95 12.73 11.55 1.83
CA ALA A 95 12.96 12.99 1.92
C ALA A 95 11.67 13.83 2.06
N THR A 96 10.49 13.23 1.89
CA THR A 96 9.20 13.91 1.84
C THR A 96 8.49 13.97 3.20
N GLY A 97 7.79 15.08 3.44
CA GLY A 97 7.45 15.57 4.79
C GLY A 97 6.49 14.73 5.66
N ARG A 98 6.17 15.31 6.83
CA ARG A 98 5.38 14.70 7.92
C ARG A 98 4.04 14.12 7.44
N ASN A 99 3.64 12.97 7.97
CA ASN A 99 2.39 12.24 7.69
C ASN A 99 2.25 11.65 6.28
N GLN A 100 3.30 11.67 5.45
CA GLN A 100 3.30 10.90 4.22
C GLN A 100 3.45 9.41 4.51
N THR A 101 2.87 8.59 3.65
CA THR A 101 2.98 7.13 3.71
C THR A 101 3.51 6.64 2.37
N LEU A 102 4.65 5.96 2.40
CA LEU A 102 5.26 5.43 1.18
C LEU A 102 4.41 4.31 0.60
N VAL A 103 4.02 3.33 1.41
CA VAL A 103 3.21 2.18 0.99
C VAL A 103 1.85 2.18 1.69
N ALA A 104 0.79 2.45 0.95
CA ALA A 104 -0.58 2.38 1.43
C ALA A 104 -1.22 1.05 1.03
N VAL A 105 -1.39 0.14 2.00
CA VAL A 105 -2.08 -1.13 1.78
C VAL A 105 -3.55 -1.01 2.17
N GLY A 106 -4.42 -1.34 1.22
CA GLY A 106 -5.86 -1.43 1.40
C GLY A 106 -6.28 -2.61 2.28
N GLU A 107 -7.53 -3.01 2.16
CA GLU A 107 -8.12 -4.11 2.94
C GLU A 107 -8.01 -5.46 2.22
N ARG A 108 -7.97 -6.55 2.98
CA ARG A 108 -8.02 -7.94 2.47
C ARG A 108 -6.90 -8.27 1.47
N VAL A 109 -5.77 -7.58 1.58
CA VAL A 109 -4.58 -7.82 0.76
C VAL A 109 -3.87 -9.08 1.26
N ARG A 110 -3.39 -9.91 0.33
CA ARG A 110 -2.59 -11.12 0.62
C ARG A 110 -1.27 -11.07 -0.13
N MET A 111 -0.17 -11.18 0.60
CA MET A 111 1.16 -11.16 0.00
C MET A 111 2.08 -12.18 0.68
N GLU A 112 2.97 -12.79 -0.08
CA GLU A 112 4.08 -13.57 0.49
C GLU A 112 5.05 -12.64 1.23
N ALA A 113 5.66 -11.69 0.53
CA ALA A 113 6.59 -10.74 1.14
C ALA A 113 6.31 -9.29 0.75
N LEU A 114 6.26 -8.41 1.74
CA LEU A 114 6.34 -6.97 1.57
C LEU A 114 7.72 -6.48 2.05
N LYS A 115 8.62 -6.18 1.12
CA LYS A 115 9.98 -5.70 1.41
C LYS A 115 10.10 -4.23 1.04
N ILE A 116 10.46 -3.38 1.99
CA ILE A 116 10.56 -1.94 1.80
C ILE A 116 11.91 -1.45 2.33
N THR A 117 12.61 -0.65 1.53
CA THR A 117 13.86 0.02 1.94
C THR A 117 13.71 1.53 1.82
N ILE A 118 14.36 2.29 2.70
CA ILE A 118 14.41 3.76 2.66
C ILE A 118 15.83 4.25 2.99
N SER A 119 16.13 5.52 2.72
CA SER A 119 17.46 6.04 3.08
C SER A 119 17.65 6.22 4.58
N GLY A 120 16.58 6.51 5.33
CA GLY A 120 16.66 6.91 6.74
C GLY A 120 17.03 8.37 6.94
N ALA A 121 17.14 9.18 5.87
CA ALA A 121 17.30 10.63 5.94
C ALA A 121 15.97 11.38 6.19
N GLY A 122 14.86 10.64 6.24
CA GLY A 122 13.52 11.19 6.42
C GLY A 122 13.33 11.93 7.74
N ARG A 123 12.39 12.88 7.73
CA ARG A 123 12.05 13.72 8.89
C ARG A 123 11.01 13.03 9.78
N ALA A 124 11.02 13.40 11.07
CA ALA A 124 10.07 12.95 12.07
C ALA A 124 8.62 12.92 11.58
N GLY A 125 7.99 11.74 11.64
CA GLY A 125 6.59 11.53 11.32
C GLY A 125 6.29 11.08 9.88
N PHE A 126 7.31 10.77 9.08
CA PHE A 126 7.17 9.91 7.91
C PHE A 126 6.67 8.51 8.34
N ARG A 127 5.90 7.84 7.47
CA ARG A 127 5.38 6.48 7.68
C ARG A 127 5.83 5.59 6.53
N ILE A 128 6.47 4.47 6.82
CA ILE A 128 6.91 3.56 5.76
C ILE A 128 5.71 2.85 5.14
N ALA A 129 4.83 2.28 5.97
CA ALA A 129 3.61 1.65 5.47
C ALA A 129 2.40 1.83 6.38
N THR A 130 1.21 1.79 5.77
CA THR A 130 -0.07 1.60 6.47
C THR A 130 -0.74 0.34 5.97
N ILE A 131 -1.31 -0.47 6.87
CA ILE A 131 -1.96 -1.74 6.57
C ILE A 131 -3.44 -1.69 6.96
N GLY A 132 -4.32 -1.89 5.97
CA GLY A 132 -5.75 -2.03 6.16
C GLY A 132 -6.16 -3.34 6.82
N LYS A 133 -7.47 -3.53 6.98
CA LYS A 133 -8.04 -4.67 7.70
C LYS A 133 -7.99 -5.96 6.90
N GLY A 134 -8.02 -7.12 7.56
CA GLY A 134 -8.14 -8.41 6.87
C GLY A 134 -6.90 -8.83 6.06
N CYS A 135 -5.78 -8.11 6.19
CA CYS A 135 -4.58 -8.38 5.40
C CYS A 135 -3.79 -9.57 5.93
N GLN A 136 -3.11 -10.29 5.03
CA GLN A 136 -2.27 -11.42 5.36
C GLN A 136 -0.92 -11.29 4.67
N PHE A 137 0.14 -11.36 5.46
CA PHE A 137 1.53 -11.35 4.99
C PHE A 137 2.24 -12.57 5.55
N GLU A 138 2.94 -13.33 4.72
CA GLU A 138 3.89 -14.31 5.27
C GLU A 138 5.05 -13.57 5.92
N ARG A 139 5.53 -12.50 5.28
CA ARG A 139 6.64 -11.69 5.77
C ARG A 139 6.52 -10.20 5.44
N ILE A 140 6.94 -9.36 6.38
CA ILE A 140 7.17 -7.93 6.16
C ILE A 140 8.60 -7.61 6.56
N GLU A 141 9.34 -6.94 5.68
CA GLU A 141 10.70 -6.46 5.93
C GLU A 141 10.76 -4.96 5.68
N VAL A 142 11.18 -4.20 6.68
CA VAL A 142 11.38 -2.75 6.57
C VAL A 142 12.80 -2.38 7.01
N GLU A 143 13.57 -1.79 6.12
CA GLU A 143 14.98 -1.44 6.36
C GLU A 143 15.24 0.01 5.98
N ALA A 144 16.04 0.71 6.79
CA ALA A 144 16.62 1.99 6.43
C ALA A 144 18.13 1.84 6.26
N ASP A 145 18.77 2.64 5.41
CA ASP A 145 20.24 2.63 5.27
C ASP A 145 20.94 3.15 6.54
N GLN A 146 20.25 4.00 7.33
CA GLN A 146 20.71 4.52 8.63
C GLN A 146 19.57 4.62 9.65
N GLN A 147 19.92 4.75 10.94
CA GLN A 147 18.94 4.87 12.02
C GLN A 147 18.00 6.07 11.81
N THR A 148 16.69 5.82 11.81
CA THR A 148 15.67 6.85 11.62
C THR A 148 14.61 6.83 12.73
N ASP A 149 14.13 8.03 13.11
CA ASP A 149 13.05 8.24 14.09
C ASP A 149 11.64 8.01 13.51
N THR A 150 11.58 7.57 12.24
CA THR A 150 10.38 7.29 11.46
C THR A 150 9.47 6.24 12.10
N ILE A 151 8.17 6.30 11.77
CA ILE A 151 7.22 5.23 12.08
C ILE A 151 7.28 4.22 10.95
N GLY A 152 7.66 2.97 11.22
CA GLY A 152 7.74 1.90 10.25
C GLY A 152 6.36 1.56 9.68
N VAL A 153 5.67 0.60 10.30
CA VAL A 153 4.40 0.08 9.80
C VAL A 153 3.27 0.41 10.78
N ILE A 154 2.18 0.99 10.28
CA ILE A 154 0.95 1.19 11.06
C ILE A 154 -0.12 0.22 10.56
N SER A 155 -0.52 -0.73 11.40
CA SER A 155 -1.58 -1.69 11.07
C SER A 155 -2.91 -1.29 11.69
N ALA A 156 -4.02 -1.51 10.97
CA ALA A 156 -5.38 -1.34 11.48
C ALA A 156 -5.74 -2.34 12.60
N GLY A 157 -4.94 -3.40 12.81
CA GLY A 157 -5.14 -4.37 13.89
C GLY A 157 -6.31 -5.35 13.72
N GLN A 158 -7.30 -5.04 12.89
CA GLN A 158 -8.47 -5.89 12.68
C GLN A 158 -8.21 -6.94 11.58
N ASP A 159 -8.27 -8.23 11.94
CA ASP A 159 -8.10 -9.39 11.05
C ASP A 159 -6.78 -9.41 10.27
N VAL A 160 -5.73 -8.79 10.81
CA VAL A 160 -4.40 -8.75 10.18
C VAL A 160 -3.53 -9.90 10.68
N ARG A 161 -2.89 -10.63 9.76
CA ARG A 161 -1.92 -11.69 10.07
C ARG A 161 -0.58 -11.39 9.42
N ILE A 162 0.48 -11.46 10.22
CA ILE A 162 1.86 -11.30 9.77
C ILE A 162 2.66 -12.50 10.29
N GLY A 163 3.17 -13.33 9.40
CA GLY A 163 3.98 -14.50 9.77
C GLY A 163 5.29 -14.10 10.43
N ALA A 164 6.10 -13.30 9.73
CA ALA A 164 7.34 -12.73 10.22
C ALA A 164 7.42 -11.22 9.94
N PHE A 165 7.90 -10.46 10.90
CA PHE A 165 8.17 -9.03 10.77
C PHE A 165 9.63 -8.77 11.12
N ARG A 166 10.40 -8.25 10.15
CA ARG A 166 11.79 -7.85 10.35
C ARG A 166 11.92 -6.35 10.16
N SER A 167 12.62 -5.70 11.07
CA SER A 167 12.96 -4.29 10.95
C SER A 167 14.44 -4.05 11.19
N ARG A 168 15.02 -3.11 10.44
CA ARG A 168 16.40 -2.67 10.63
C ARG A 168 16.48 -1.15 10.60
N PHE A 169 17.10 -0.57 11.63
CA PHE A 169 17.37 0.86 11.78
C PHE A 169 16.11 1.75 11.80
N ILE A 170 14.97 1.21 12.25
CA ILE A 170 13.72 1.96 12.43
C ILE A 170 13.38 2.06 13.92
N ASP A 171 13.31 3.28 14.47
CA ASP A 171 12.98 3.52 15.88
C ASP A 171 11.63 2.92 16.28
N ARG A 172 10.59 3.10 15.46
CA ARG A 172 9.20 2.71 15.78
C ARG A 172 8.70 1.72 14.73
N PRO A 173 9.13 0.46 14.79
CA PRO A 173 9.01 -0.49 13.68
C PRO A 173 7.55 -0.86 13.36
N LEU A 174 6.71 -1.12 14.37
CA LEU A 174 5.33 -1.56 14.19
C LEU A 174 4.41 -0.91 15.22
N HIS A 175 3.37 -0.23 14.74
CA HIS A 175 2.27 0.31 15.53
C HIS A 175 0.97 -0.40 15.15
N ILE A 176 0.35 -1.10 16.10
CA ILE A 176 -0.98 -1.67 15.92
C ILE A 176 -1.99 -0.62 16.39
N LYS A 177 -2.64 0.04 15.43
CA LYS A 177 -3.65 1.05 15.74
C LYS A 177 -4.86 0.35 16.35
N VAL A 178 -5.16 0.74 17.58
CA VAL A 178 -6.29 0.23 18.33
C VAL A 178 -7.40 1.28 18.31
N ASP A 179 -8.56 0.92 17.78
CA ASP A 179 -9.79 1.66 18.06
C ASP A 179 -10.40 1.14 19.37
N ALA A 180 -10.41 1.97 20.42
CA ALA A 180 -10.95 1.60 21.72
C ALA A 180 -12.45 1.23 21.65
N ALA A 181 -13.17 1.71 20.63
CA ALA A 181 -14.61 1.45 20.45
C ALA A 181 -14.92 0.12 19.74
N LYS A 182 -13.94 -0.58 19.17
CA LYS A 182 -14.15 -1.85 18.42
C LYS A 182 -13.22 -2.95 18.93
N PRO A 183 -13.69 -3.83 19.83
CA PRO A 183 -12.84 -4.81 20.51
C PRO A 183 -12.57 -6.08 19.69
N GLU A 184 -13.24 -6.31 18.56
CA GLU A 184 -13.02 -7.49 17.71
C GLU A 184 -11.64 -7.41 17.05
N ARG A 185 -10.71 -8.19 17.58
CA ARG A 185 -9.27 -8.15 17.27
C ARG A 185 -8.77 -9.54 16.95
N ASN A 186 -8.35 -9.73 15.71
CA ASN A 186 -7.67 -10.93 15.25
C ASN A 186 -6.29 -10.58 14.68
N PHE A 187 -5.59 -9.62 15.29
CA PHE A 187 -4.19 -9.36 14.96
C PHE A 187 -3.33 -10.55 15.38
N ARG A 188 -2.53 -11.09 14.46
CA ARG A 188 -1.56 -12.15 14.76
C ARG A 188 -0.21 -11.78 14.18
N LEU A 189 0.81 -11.84 15.02
CA LEU A 189 2.21 -11.70 14.64
C LEU A 189 2.95 -12.97 15.08
N GLY A 190 3.53 -13.69 14.13
CA GLY A 190 4.24 -14.95 14.43
C GLY A 190 5.63 -14.70 15.01
N ARG A 191 6.47 -13.98 14.27
CA ARG A 191 7.85 -13.64 14.65
C ARG A 191 8.11 -12.15 14.47
N PHE A 192 8.82 -11.56 15.42
CA PHE A 192 9.30 -10.18 15.35
C PHE A 192 10.82 -10.14 15.56
N GLU A 193 11.53 -9.54 14.62
CA GLU A 193 12.96 -9.29 14.67
C GLU A 193 13.23 -7.81 14.45
N ALA A 194 14.12 -7.24 15.26
CA ALA A 194 14.55 -5.87 15.07
C ALA A 194 16.06 -5.73 15.29
N GLU A 195 16.69 -4.93 14.45
CA GLU A 195 18.11 -4.57 14.49
C GLU A 195 18.26 -3.05 14.55
N GLY A 196 19.16 -2.54 15.40
CA GLY A 196 19.34 -1.11 15.65
C GLY A 196 18.63 -0.64 16.92
N TYR A 197 18.47 0.68 17.07
CA TYR A 197 17.74 1.25 18.20
C TYR A 197 16.23 1.13 17.96
N VAL A 198 15.51 0.61 18.96
CA VAL A 198 14.06 0.36 18.89
C VAL A 198 13.38 0.91 20.13
N ARG A 199 12.31 1.68 19.92
CA ARG A 199 11.36 2.08 20.94
C ARG A 199 10.15 1.15 20.84
N ALA A 200 9.95 0.35 21.88
CA ALA A 200 8.69 -0.32 22.08
C ALA A 200 7.59 0.74 22.30
N LEU A 201 6.46 0.59 21.61
CA LEU A 201 5.25 1.38 21.81
C LEU A 201 4.43 0.81 22.97
#